data_AF-A0A939AV09-F1
#
_entry.id   AF-A0A939AV09-F1
#
_cell.length_a   1.000
_cell.length_b   1.000
_cell.length_c   1.000
_cell.angle_alpha   90.00
_cell.angle_beta   90.00
_cell.angle_gamma   90.00
#
_symmetry.space_group_name_H-M   'P 1'
#
loop_
_entity.id
_entity.type
_entity.pdbx_description
1 polymer ?
#
loop_
_entity_poly.entity_id
_entity_poly.type
_entity_poly.pdbx_seq_one_letter_code
_entity_poly.pdbx_strand_id
1 'polypeptide(L)'
;MTYLQTIQRSITNPEELELAYQQAIKSGAEKEFAEALETGYAQASDNLLLAAWHYRLLHAAARIKGRVIAWGWALPLGVLNGLLLWLLSDDERFRLEIVSPLTGATSYNLVPLVVLLTAPISAALIALFLTLAGQRAWRRALAGGLGLAAGAAYVLLLFPRLWPRVFQQQYVGLMVLHLALLAWAAAGIVALARRADQANRFAFLVKSLEAVVVGGLLAIAGGLFTVITFGLFDALGIQPPEVVMRLFAAGGGGLIVIVAAALVYDPRATPLEQSFDEGLSKLVALLLRLLLPLTVGVLLVYLGFIPFNWRQPFENRDVLMIFNAMLFAVIALLMGATPVRQTDLGERAQTWLRRGIIALAALALLVSLYALSAIIYRTVNDHLTPNRLLFSGWNVVNIIILAVLLIHQARAGRSRWLPAMHRAFALGIALYLIWSVVGVLVPPWLFRGDPGDVAGLPVSIQRIAFDQPPPILLKCPLSPHIYLLERGQKRWVKDIPTFEAQGYRWNDVAQYVTCEDLRSVPDGETIPPGSGPPPQP
;
A
#
# COMPACT_ATOMS: atom_id res chain seq x y z
N MET A 1 13.19 -39.32 39.58
CA MET A 1 14.67 -39.24 39.55
C MET A 1 15.04 -37.80 39.24
N THR A 2 16.03 -37.25 39.92
CA THR A 2 16.49 -35.88 39.66
C THR A 2 17.27 -35.85 38.34
N TYR A 3 17.17 -34.76 37.56
CA TYR A 3 17.89 -34.65 36.28
C TYR A 3 19.40 -34.86 36.42
N LEU A 4 19.98 -34.46 37.56
CA LEU A 4 21.40 -34.70 37.85
C LEU A 4 21.77 -36.19 37.84
N GLN A 5 20.94 -37.06 38.44
CA GLN A 5 21.16 -38.50 38.45
C GLN A 5 21.07 -39.10 37.04
N THR A 6 20.11 -38.63 36.24
CA THR A 6 19.97 -39.04 34.84
C THR A 6 21.18 -38.63 34.01
N ILE A 7 21.67 -37.39 34.18
CA ILE A 7 22.83 -36.86 33.46
C ILE A 7 24.11 -37.61 33.84
N GLN A 8 24.31 -37.92 35.13
CA GLN A 8 25.45 -38.70 35.59
C GLN A 8 25.44 -40.13 35.03
N ARG A 9 24.26 -40.75 34.90
CA ARG A 9 24.13 -42.11 34.34
C ARG A 9 24.36 -42.15 32.82
N SER A 10 23.96 -41.09 32.12
CA SER A 10 24.04 -41.01 30.65
C SER A 10 25.28 -40.26 30.15
N ILE A 11 26.32 -40.13 30.99
CA ILE A 11 27.52 -39.33 30.68
C ILE A 11 28.34 -39.86 29.49
N THR A 12 28.10 -41.11 29.09
CA THR A 12 28.70 -41.76 27.92
C THR A 12 27.67 -42.11 26.83
N ASN A 13 26.39 -41.80 27.06
CA ASN A 13 25.30 -42.15 26.16
C ASN A 13 24.60 -40.89 25.62
N PRO A 14 25.00 -40.39 24.43
CA PRO A 14 24.44 -39.16 23.86
C PRO A 14 22.95 -39.26 23.55
N GLU A 15 22.44 -40.46 23.21
CA GLU A 15 21.03 -40.67 22.87
C GLU A 15 20.13 -40.54 24.11
N GLU A 16 20.49 -41.18 25.22
CA GLU A 16 19.74 -41.06 26.48
C GLU A 16 19.74 -39.61 27.00
N LEU A 17 20.86 -38.91 26.87
CA LEU A 17 20.97 -37.52 27.31
C LEU A 17 20.07 -36.59 26.48
N GLU A 18 19.98 -36.80 25.15
CA GLU A 18 19.04 -36.08 24.29
C GLU A 18 17.59 -36.44 24.61
N LEU A 19 17.26 -37.71 24.86
CA LEU A 19 15.90 -38.11 25.24
C LEU A 19 15.48 -37.48 26.57
N ALA A 20 16.37 -37.43 27.55
CA ALA A 20 16.13 -36.76 28.84
C ALA A 20 15.88 -35.26 28.65
N TYR A 21 16.65 -34.61 27.77
CA TYR A 21 16.43 -33.20 27.42
C TYR A 21 15.09 -32.96 26.70
N GLN A 22 14.75 -33.79 25.71
CA GLN A 22 13.47 -33.71 25.00
C GLN A 22 12.28 -33.90 25.95
N GLN A 23 12.45 -34.76 26.95
CA GLN A 23 11.44 -34.94 27.99
C GLN A 23 11.34 -33.73 28.92
N ALA A 24 12.47 -33.10 29.28
CA ALA A 24 12.50 -31.84 30.04
C ALA A 24 11.83 -30.69 29.28
N ILE A 25 12.00 -30.60 27.95
CA ILE A 25 11.28 -29.63 27.12
C ILE A 25 9.77 -29.89 27.19
N LYS A 26 9.34 -31.15 27.00
CA LYS A 26 7.92 -31.51 27.02
C LYS A 26 7.24 -31.23 28.37
N SER A 27 7.97 -31.35 29.47
CA SER A 27 7.46 -31.06 30.82
C SER A 27 7.66 -29.60 31.26
N GLY A 28 8.30 -28.75 30.45
CA GLY A 28 8.62 -27.36 30.82
C GLY A 28 9.73 -27.23 31.87
N ALA A 29 10.46 -28.30 32.17
CA ALA A 29 11.54 -28.35 33.17
C ALA A 29 12.93 -28.08 32.56
N GLU A 30 13.00 -27.30 31.48
CA GLU A 30 14.23 -27.04 30.72
C GLU A 30 15.30 -26.35 31.58
N LYS A 31 14.90 -25.43 32.47
CA LYS A 31 15.82 -24.76 33.41
C LYS A 31 16.44 -25.75 34.40
N GLU A 32 15.64 -26.63 34.98
CA GLU A 32 16.12 -27.63 35.95
C GLU A 32 17.08 -28.61 35.29
N PHE A 33 16.81 -29.00 34.04
CA PHE A 33 17.74 -29.82 33.26
C PHE A 33 19.05 -29.05 32.98
N ALA A 34 18.96 -27.79 32.57
CA ALA A 34 20.14 -26.98 32.29
C ALA A 34 21.02 -26.78 33.54
N GLU A 35 20.42 -26.47 34.69
CA GLU A 35 21.14 -26.34 35.97
C GLU A 35 21.78 -27.67 36.41
N ALA A 36 21.08 -28.78 36.24
CA ALA A 36 21.61 -30.11 36.51
C ALA A 36 22.77 -30.48 35.56
N LEU A 37 22.70 -30.05 34.30
CA LEU A 37 23.75 -30.29 33.31
C LEU A 37 24.99 -29.45 33.60
N GLU A 38 24.84 -28.18 33.99
CA GLU A 38 25.95 -27.33 34.44
C GLU A 38 26.61 -27.92 35.70
N THR A 39 25.81 -28.42 36.63
CA THR A 39 26.32 -29.11 37.82
C THR A 39 27.10 -30.39 37.46
N GLY A 40 26.57 -31.18 36.52
CA GLY A 40 27.25 -32.37 36.01
C GLY A 40 28.56 -32.03 35.29
N TYR A 41 28.56 -30.96 34.48
CA TYR A 41 29.75 -30.49 33.78
C TYR A 41 30.83 -29.97 34.74
N ALA A 42 30.44 -29.25 35.80
CA ALA A 42 31.37 -28.81 36.84
C ALA A 42 32.04 -29.97 37.60
N GLN A 43 31.34 -31.10 37.75
CA GLN A 43 31.88 -32.31 38.40
C GLN A 43 32.75 -33.17 37.47
N ALA A 44 32.56 -33.06 36.15
CA ALA A 44 33.26 -33.85 35.15
C ALA A 44 33.63 -32.98 33.93
N SER A 45 34.47 -31.97 34.16
CA SER A 45 34.88 -30.97 33.16
C SER A 45 35.51 -31.55 31.90
N ASP A 46 36.07 -32.75 32.03
CA ASP A 46 36.88 -33.42 31.00
C ASP A 46 35.99 -34.24 30.04
N ASN A 47 34.71 -34.39 30.37
CA ASN A 47 33.76 -35.15 29.55
C ASN A 47 33.30 -34.31 28.33
N LEU A 48 33.69 -34.77 27.14
CA LEU A 48 33.37 -34.10 25.87
C LEU A 48 31.87 -33.98 25.58
N LEU A 49 31.05 -34.95 26.01
CA LEU A 49 29.60 -34.91 25.81
C LEU A 49 28.97 -33.80 26.66
N LEU A 50 29.33 -33.72 27.94
CA LEU A 50 28.86 -32.64 28.82
C LEU A 50 29.37 -31.28 28.37
N ALA A 51 30.62 -31.18 27.91
CA ALA A 51 31.17 -29.95 27.33
C ALA A 51 30.37 -29.51 26.08
N ALA A 52 30.05 -30.44 25.18
CA ALA A 52 29.25 -30.16 23.99
C ALA A 52 27.84 -29.66 24.37
N TRP A 53 27.23 -30.25 25.39
CA TRP A 53 25.93 -29.82 25.91
C TRP A 53 25.98 -28.48 26.63
N HIS A 54 27.02 -28.20 27.43
CA HIS A 54 27.27 -26.90 28.05
C HIS A 54 27.31 -25.82 26.97
N TYR A 55 28.16 -25.98 25.95
CA TYR A 55 28.23 -25.00 24.87
C TYR A 55 26.92 -24.92 24.06
N ARG A 56 26.21 -26.03 23.83
CA ARG A 56 24.89 -26.02 23.19
C ARG A 56 23.87 -25.21 23.98
N LEU A 57 23.75 -25.46 25.29
CA LEU A 57 22.81 -24.77 26.16
C LEU A 57 23.21 -23.33 26.41
N LEU A 58 24.51 -23.01 26.46
CA LEU A 58 24.99 -21.64 26.59
C LEU A 58 24.67 -20.82 25.33
N HIS A 59 24.84 -21.40 24.14
CA HIS A 59 24.43 -20.77 22.88
C HIS A 59 22.90 -20.75 22.71
N ALA A 60 22.17 -21.78 23.16
CA ALA A 60 20.71 -21.81 23.15
C ALA A 60 20.14 -20.77 24.12
N ALA A 61 20.69 -20.64 25.33
CA ALA A 61 20.33 -19.62 26.31
C ALA A 61 20.69 -18.21 25.83
N ALA A 62 21.80 -18.05 25.10
CA ALA A 62 22.12 -16.79 24.42
C ALA A 62 21.10 -16.47 23.30
N ARG A 63 20.55 -17.48 22.64
CA ARG A 63 19.46 -17.36 21.66
C ARG A 63 18.10 -17.04 22.31
N ILE A 64 17.85 -17.57 23.51
CA ILE A 64 16.64 -17.37 24.32
C ILE A 64 16.70 -16.06 25.13
N LYS A 65 17.88 -15.48 25.34
CA LYS A 65 18.05 -14.12 25.91
C LYS A 65 17.56 -13.05 24.92
N GLY A 66 16.24 -12.96 24.86
CA GLY A 66 15.49 -11.74 24.91
C GLY A 66 15.59 -10.92 23.64
N ARG A 67 14.61 -11.12 22.77
CA ARG A 67 14.10 -10.05 21.91
C ARG A 67 13.65 -8.89 22.81
N VAL A 68 14.59 -8.00 23.16
CA VAL A 68 14.30 -6.82 23.96
C VAL A 68 13.74 -5.77 23.02
N ILE A 69 12.42 -5.65 22.99
CA ILE A 69 11.75 -4.52 22.34
C ILE A 69 12.36 -3.24 22.93
N ALA A 70 12.83 -2.35 22.07
CA ALA A 70 13.44 -1.09 22.47
C ALA A 70 12.39 -0.08 22.97
N TRP A 71 11.66 -0.42 24.04
CA TRP A 71 10.55 0.37 24.60
C TRP A 71 10.95 1.82 24.92
N GLY A 72 12.19 2.03 25.38
CA GLY A 72 12.74 3.35 25.64
C GLY A 72 12.75 4.30 24.44
N TRP A 73 12.68 3.77 23.21
CA TRP A 73 12.52 4.56 21.98
C TRP A 73 11.15 4.38 21.34
N ALA A 74 10.60 3.16 21.36
CA ALA A 74 9.34 2.85 20.69
C ALA A 74 8.16 3.66 21.26
N LEU A 75 8.04 3.73 22.59
CA LEU A 75 6.90 4.42 23.22
C LEU A 75 6.99 5.95 23.05
N PRO A 76 8.12 6.62 23.33
CA PRO A 76 8.22 8.07 23.12
C PRO A 76 8.01 8.48 21.66
N LEU A 77 8.57 7.74 20.70
CA LEU A 77 8.38 8.02 19.27
C LEU A 77 6.97 7.70 18.80
N GLY A 78 6.33 6.68 19.37
CA GLY A 78 4.92 6.37 19.12
C GLY A 78 3.98 7.46 19.63
N VAL A 79 4.21 7.94 20.86
CA VAL A 79 3.46 9.07 21.42
C VAL A 79 3.70 10.34 20.59
N LEU A 80 4.94 10.62 20.20
CA LEU A 80 5.26 11.74 19.32
C LEU A 80 4.52 11.63 17.97
N ASN A 81 4.52 10.45 17.34
CA ASN A 81 3.77 10.22 16.09
C ASN A 81 2.28 10.48 16.30
N GLY A 82 1.69 9.91 17.35
CA GLY A 82 0.30 10.11 17.70
C GLY A 82 -0.04 11.60 17.90
N LEU A 83 0.74 12.31 18.70
CA LEU A 83 0.49 13.75 18.95
C LEU A 83 0.64 14.60 17.69
N LEU A 84 1.59 14.30 16.81
CA LEU A 84 1.74 15.00 15.53
C LEU A 84 0.54 14.77 14.60
N LEU A 85 0.08 13.51 14.48
CA LEU A 85 -1.09 13.20 13.65
C LEU A 85 -2.38 13.76 14.26
N TRP A 86 -2.49 13.76 15.59
CA TRP A 86 -3.59 14.42 16.29
C TRP A 86 -3.60 15.93 16.06
N LEU A 87 -2.45 16.61 16.11
CA LEU A 87 -2.36 18.04 15.82
C LEU A 87 -2.76 18.35 14.37
N LEU A 88 -2.28 17.55 13.41
CA LEU A 88 -2.55 17.74 11.98
C LEU A 88 -3.93 17.28 11.54
N SER A 89 -4.66 16.53 12.38
CA SER A 89 -6.04 16.12 12.08
C SER A 89 -7.07 17.21 12.32
N ASP A 90 -6.61 18.41 12.69
CA ASP A 90 -7.46 19.59 12.85
C ASP A 90 -7.92 20.06 11.48
N ASP A 91 -9.12 19.69 11.09
CA ASP A 91 -9.69 20.02 9.80
C ASP A 91 -10.09 21.49 9.70
N GLU A 92 -10.32 22.17 10.83
CA GLU A 92 -10.47 23.63 10.85
C GLU A 92 -9.17 24.37 10.50
N ARG A 93 -8.02 23.88 10.99
CA ARG A 93 -6.71 24.54 10.78
C ARG A 93 -5.93 24.00 9.58
N PHE A 94 -6.02 22.70 9.32
CA PHE A 94 -5.15 21.96 8.42
C PHE A 94 -5.97 21.11 7.44
N ARG A 95 -6.86 21.76 6.68
CA ARG A 95 -7.57 21.13 5.55
C ARG A 95 -6.97 21.50 4.20
N LEU A 96 -7.07 20.55 3.27
CA LEU A 96 -6.81 20.82 1.86
C LEU A 96 -8.10 21.30 1.21
N GLU A 97 -8.10 22.55 0.76
CA GLU A 97 -9.18 23.16 0.00
C GLU A 97 -8.81 23.27 -1.48
N ILE A 98 -9.79 23.02 -2.33
CA ILE A 98 -9.71 23.36 -3.75
C ILE A 98 -10.52 24.63 -3.96
N VAL A 99 -9.83 25.73 -4.25
CA VAL A 99 -10.45 27.03 -4.51
C VAL A 99 -10.53 27.24 -6.02
N SER A 100 -11.70 27.65 -6.51
CA SER A 100 -11.85 28.05 -7.92
C SER A 100 -10.98 29.27 -8.22
N PRO A 101 -9.99 29.17 -9.14
CA PRO A 101 -9.16 30.31 -9.51
C PRO A 101 -9.96 31.38 -10.29
N LEU A 102 -11.17 31.06 -10.76
CA LEU A 102 -12.01 31.95 -11.56
C LEU A 102 -12.89 32.85 -10.69
N THR A 103 -13.52 32.27 -9.68
CA THR A 103 -14.52 32.97 -8.87
C THR A 103 -14.02 33.29 -7.47
N GLY A 104 -12.98 32.61 -6.99
CA GLY A 104 -12.41 32.77 -5.64
C GLY A 104 -13.36 32.42 -4.47
N ALA A 105 -14.67 32.31 -4.73
CA ALA A 105 -15.71 32.17 -3.74
C ALA A 105 -16.13 30.72 -3.47
N THR A 106 -15.84 29.79 -4.38
CA THR A 106 -16.14 28.37 -4.20
C THR A 106 -14.90 27.62 -3.71
N SER A 107 -14.92 27.25 -2.44
CA SER A 107 -13.98 26.29 -1.86
C SER A 107 -14.65 24.92 -1.74
N TYR A 108 -13.92 23.87 -2.13
CA TYR A 108 -14.34 22.49 -1.96
C TYR A 108 -13.40 21.81 -0.99
N ASN A 109 -13.95 21.31 0.11
CA ASN A 109 -13.21 20.51 1.07
C ASN A 109 -12.82 19.18 0.42
N LEU A 110 -11.53 18.86 0.47
CA LEU A 110 -11.01 17.63 -0.10
C LEU A 110 -10.78 16.56 0.95
N VAL A 111 -9.71 16.70 1.72
CA VAL A 111 -9.33 15.82 2.81
C VAL A 111 -8.55 16.61 3.87
N PRO A 112 -8.58 16.17 5.14
CA PRO A 112 -7.64 16.67 6.15
C PRO A 112 -6.19 16.45 5.72
N LEU A 113 -5.30 17.41 5.98
CA LEU A 113 -3.89 17.35 5.60
C LEU A 113 -3.20 16.11 6.18
N VAL A 114 -3.61 15.67 7.38
CA VAL A 114 -3.12 14.46 8.03
C VAL A 114 -3.25 13.22 7.15
N VAL A 115 -4.26 13.11 6.28
CA VAL A 115 -4.46 11.94 5.41
C VAL A 115 -3.29 11.80 4.42
N LEU A 116 -2.78 12.92 3.90
CA LEU A 116 -1.63 12.93 2.99
C LEU A 116 -0.31 12.72 3.75
N LEU A 117 -0.17 13.31 4.94
CA LEU A 117 1.09 13.35 5.69
C LEU A 117 1.31 12.19 6.66
N THR A 118 0.28 11.39 6.96
CA THR A 118 0.36 10.29 7.93
C THR A 118 1.48 9.32 7.62
N ALA A 119 1.57 8.84 6.37
CA ALA A 119 2.58 7.86 5.99
C ALA A 119 4.00 8.48 5.96
N PRO A 120 4.24 9.65 5.35
CA PRO A 120 5.52 10.35 5.44
C PRO A 120 6.04 10.55 6.87
N ILE A 121 5.19 11.08 7.77
CA ILE A 121 5.55 11.35 9.16
C ILE A 121 5.86 10.05 9.91
N SER A 122 4.97 9.06 9.78
CA SER A 122 5.15 7.76 10.44
C SER A 122 6.42 7.07 9.96
N ALA A 123 6.73 7.09 8.66
CA ALA A 123 7.96 6.49 8.14
C ALA A 123 9.22 7.22 8.59
N ALA A 124 9.20 8.55 8.70
CA ALA A 124 10.31 9.32 9.27
C ALA A 124 10.59 8.91 10.73
N LEU A 125 9.54 8.73 11.52
CA LEU A 125 9.66 8.29 12.92
C LEU A 125 10.04 6.81 13.06
N ILE A 126 9.57 5.92 12.16
CA ILE A 126 10.06 4.54 12.07
C ILE A 126 11.55 4.52 11.70
N ALA A 127 11.97 5.32 10.72
CA ALA A 127 13.37 5.43 10.33
C ALA A 127 14.25 5.95 11.49
N LEU A 128 13.73 6.91 12.26
CA LEU A 128 14.38 7.42 13.46
C LEU A 128 14.48 6.33 14.55
N PHE A 129 13.40 5.60 14.81
CA PHE A 129 13.38 4.45 15.73
C PHE A 129 14.43 3.41 15.34
N LEU A 130 14.45 2.99 14.08
CA LEU A 130 15.43 2.01 13.57
C LEU A 130 16.88 2.50 13.72
N THR A 131 17.09 3.81 13.55
CA THR A 131 18.42 4.44 13.65
C THR A 131 18.90 4.56 15.09
N LEU A 132 18.00 4.90 16.02
CA LEU A 132 18.31 5.10 17.45
C LEU A 132 18.46 3.79 18.20
N ALA A 133 17.57 2.83 17.96
CA ALA A 133 17.56 1.54 18.63
C ALA A 133 18.51 0.50 17.98
N GLY A 134 18.85 0.72 16.71
CA GLY A 134 19.63 -0.19 15.87
C GLY A 134 20.99 0.36 15.46
N GLN A 135 21.31 0.27 14.17
CA GLN A 135 22.52 0.91 13.63
C GLN A 135 22.27 2.38 13.31
N ARG A 136 23.25 3.23 13.63
CA ARG A 136 23.24 4.68 13.38
C ARG A 136 23.34 5.03 11.89
N ALA A 137 22.28 4.72 11.13
CA ALA A 137 22.15 4.99 9.71
C ALA A 137 21.58 6.39 9.42
N TRP A 138 22.06 7.42 10.14
CA TRP A 138 21.54 8.80 10.09
C TRP A 138 21.44 9.37 8.68
N ARG A 139 22.47 9.17 7.83
CA ARG A 139 22.47 9.65 6.44
C ARG A 139 21.29 9.09 5.63
N ARG A 140 20.94 7.82 5.84
CA ARG A 140 19.83 7.15 5.15
C ARG A 140 18.48 7.60 5.69
N ALA A 141 18.36 7.72 7.02
CA ALA A 141 17.15 8.23 7.65
C ALA A 141 16.84 9.69 7.23
N LEU A 142 17.86 10.55 7.21
CA LEU A 142 17.73 11.94 6.75
C LEU A 142 17.39 12.01 5.26
N ALA A 143 18.07 11.23 4.41
CA ALA A 143 17.76 11.20 2.98
C ALA A 143 16.32 10.73 2.71
N GLY A 144 15.87 9.67 3.39
CA GLY A 144 14.49 9.18 3.29
C GLY A 144 13.47 10.20 3.78
N GLY A 145 13.69 10.80 4.96
CA GLY A 145 12.82 11.81 5.52
C GLY A 145 12.72 13.07 4.67
N LEU A 146 13.85 13.61 4.19
CA LEU A 146 13.89 14.76 3.29
C LEU A 146 13.25 14.45 1.94
N GLY A 147 13.47 13.26 1.39
CA GLY A 147 12.84 12.83 0.14
C GLY A 147 11.32 12.77 0.25
N LEU A 148 10.80 12.25 1.36
CA LEU A 148 9.35 12.22 1.63
C LEU A 148 8.78 13.62 1.87
N ALA A 149 9.49 14.47 2.61
CA ALA A 149 9.08 15.85 2.84
C ALA A 149 9.05 16.64 1.52
N ALA A 150 10.06 16.46 0.66
CA ALA A 150 10.10 17.06 -0.67
C ALA A 150 8.97 16.54 -1.57
N GLY A 151 8.68 15.23 -1.54
CA GLY A 151 7.58 14.63 -2.27
C GLY A 151 6.21 15.17 -1.82
N ALA A 152 5.98 15.25 -0.51
CA ALA A 152 4.74 15.81 0.04
C ALA A 152 4.61 17.30 -0.28
N ALA A 153 5.68 18.08 -0.12
CA ALA A 153 5.70 19.50 -0.48
C ALA A 153 5.43 19.69 -1.98
N TYR A 154 6.01 18.85 -2.84
CA TYR A 154 5.76 18.87 -4.28
C TYR A 154 4.27 18.67 -4.58
N VAL A 155 3.63 17.65 -4.00
CA VAL A 155 2.19 17.42 -4.16
C VAL A 155 1.39 18.65 -3.74
N LEU A 156 1.67 19.19 -2.54
CA LEU A 156 0.94 20.34 -1.98
C LEU A 156 1.10 21.61 -2.82
N LEU A 157 2.27 21.85 -3.38
CA LEU A 157 2.55 23.05 -4.18
C LEU A 157 2.01 22.94 -5.62
N LEU A 158 1.96 21.74 -6.18
CA LEU A 158 1.67 21.54 -7.60
C LEU A 158 0.23 21.09 -7.87
N PHE A 159 -0.47 20.47 -6.90
CA PHE A 159 -1.85 20.05 -7.12
C PHE A 159 -2.81 21.17 -7.59
N PRO A 160 -2.68 22.44 -7.14
CA PRO A 160 -3.59 23.50 -7.59
C PRO A 160 -3.42 23.86 -9.07
N ARG A 161 -2.33 23.43 -9.72
CA ARG A 161 -2.09 23.64 -11.15
C ARG A 161 -2.85 22.66 -12.05
N LEU A 162 -3.36 21.56 -11.50
CA LEU A 162 -4.17 20.63 -12.28
C LEU A 162 -5.53 21.26 -12.52
N TRP A 163 -6.04 21.10 -13.73
CA TRP A 163 -7.32 21.63 -14.14
C TRP A 163 -8.07 20.57 -14.95
N PRO A 164 -9.35 20.28 -14.65
CA PRO A 164 -10.25 20.99 -13.73
C PRO A 164 -10.26 20.41 -12.30
N ARG A 165 -11.18 20.83 -11.41
CA ARG A 165 -11.27 20.41 -10.00
C ARG A 165 -11.15 18.91 -9.83
N VAL A 166 -11.86 18.14 -10.66
CA VAL A 166 -11.87 16.66 -10.61
C VAL A 166 -10.46 16.08 -10.75
N PHE A 167 -9.56 16.69 -11.53
CA PHE A 167 -8.18 16.22 -11.67
C PHE A 167 -7.35 16.49 -10.41
N GLN A 168 -7.60 17.62 -9.74
CA GLN A 168 -6.98 17.91 -8.43
C GLN A 168 -7.40 16.85 -7.40
N GLN A 169 -8.70 16.55 -7.32
CA GLN A 169 -9.24 15.55 -6.38
C GLN A 169 -8.65 14.17 -6.63
N GLN A 170 -8.64 13.72 -7.90
CA GLN A 170 -8.08 12.43 -8.29
C GLN A 170 -6.59 12.34 -7.97
N TYR A 171 -5.82 13.38 -8.28
CA TYR A 171 -4.38 13.39 -8.02
C TYR A 171 -4.07 13.31 -6.53
N VAL A 172 -4.63 14.20 -5.70
CA VAL A 172 -4.35 14.20 -4.25
C VAL A 172 -4.77 12.89 -3.59
N GLY A 173 -5.95 12.34 -3.94
CA GLY A 173 -6.39 11.05 -3.43
C GLY A 173 -5.42 9.91 -3.75
N LEU A 174 -4.86 9.89 -4.96
CA LEU A 174 -3.88 8.89 -5.38
C LEU A 174 -2.50 9.10 -4.74
N MET A 175 -2.14 10.34 -4.41
CA MET A 175 -0.87 10.65 -3.77
C MET A 175 -0.78 10.07 -2.35
N VAL A 176 -1.90 9.86 -1.66
CA VAL A 176 -1.91 9.14 -0.38
C VAL A 176 -1.27 7.75 -0.53
N LEU A 177 -1.66 7.00 -1.57
CA LEU A 177 -1.13 5.66 -1.85
C LEU A 177 0.32 5.69 -2.35
N HIS A 178 0.67 6.63 -3.22
CA HIS A 178 2.03 6.75 -3.76
C HIS A 178 3.03 7.16 -2.67
N LEU A 179 2.68 8.15 -1.85
CA LEU A 179 3.51 8.57 -0.71
C LEU A 179 3.60 7.47 0.35
N ALA A 180 2.54 6.69 0.59
CA ALA A 180 2.60 5.53 1.49
C ALA A 180 3.60 4.47 0.99
N LEU A 181 3.63 4.19 -0.30
CA LEU A 181 4.58 3.24 -0.89
C LEU A 181 6.03 3.77 -0.81
N LEU A 182 6.24 5.06 -1.08
CA LEU A 182 7.54 5.71 -0.92
C LEU A 182 7.98 5.76 0.56
N ALA A 183 7.03 5.96 1.48
CA ALA A 183 7.27 5.96 2.92
C ALA A 183 7.71 4.58 3.41
N TRP A 184 7.06 3.51 2.94
CA TRP A 184 7.50 2.14 3.18
C TRP A 184 8.91 1.87 2.64
N ALA A 185 9.25 2.36 1.44
CA ALA A 185 10.61 2.26 0.91
C ALA A 185 11.64 3.04 1.71
N ALA A 186 11.31 4.24 2.21
CA ALA A 186 12.19 5.02 3.06
C ALA A 186 12.55 4.27 4.35
N ALA A 187 11.57 3.63 4.99
CA ALA A 187 11.82 2.75 6.13
C ALA A 187 12.72 1.56 5.74
N GLY A 188 12.49 0.96 4.57
CA GLY A 188 13.32 -0.12 4.03
C GLY A 188 14.78 0.27 3.76
N ILE A 189 15.04 1.47 3.26
CA ILE A 189 16.41 1.98 3.01
C ILE A 189 17.24 2.02 4.31
N VAL A 190 16.60 2.35 5.43
CA VAL A 190 17.21 2.34 6.77
C VAL A 190 17.33 0.92 7.32
N ALA A 191 16.28 0.11 7.21
CA ALA A 191 16.30 -1.29 7.65
C ALA A 191 17.41 -2.11 6.96
N LEU A 192 17.69 -1.81 5.69
CA LEU A 192 18.73 -2.43 4.87
C LEU A 192 20.10 -1.71 4.98
N ALA A 193 20.32 -0.91 6.03
CA ALA A 193 21.59 -0.21 6.30
C ALA A 193 22.81 -1.15 6.25
N ARG A 194 22.72 -2.26 6.96
CA ARG A 194 23.80 -3.23 7.18
C ARG A 194 24.11 -4.06 5.95
N ARG A 195 23.06 -4.62 5.33
CA ARG A 195 23.17 -5.59 4.26
C ARG A 195 21.93 -5.51 3.38
N ALA A 196 22.15 -5.25 2.09
CA ALA A 196 21.09 -5.02 1.12
C ALA A 196 21.13 -6.04 -0.03
N ASP A 197 21.59 -7.26 0.25
CA ASP A 197 21.54 -8.35 -0.72
C ASP A 197 20.10 -8.84 -0.94
N GLN A 198 19.92 -9.67 -1.97
CA GLN A 198 18.60 -10.09 -2.42
C GLN A 198 17.78 -10.80 -1.33
N ALA A 199 18.46 -11.59 -0.49
CA ALA A 199 17.83 -12.31 0.62
C ALA A 199 17.35 -11.36 1.73
N ASN A 200 18.18 -10.38 2.13
CA ASN A 200 17.78 -9.39 3.13
C ASN A 200 16.65 -8.49 2.62
N ARG A 201 16.68 -8.09 1.35
CA ARG A 201 15.57 -7.34 0.74
C ARG A 201 14.27 -8.11 0.86
N PHE A 202 14.25 -9.38 0.44
CA PHE A 202 13.04 -10.19 0.52
C PHE A 202 12.55 -10.41 1.96
N ALA A 203 13.48 -10.71 2.88
CA ALA A 203 13.17 -10.88 4.29
C ALA A 203 12.53 -9.62 4.91
N PHE A 204 13.01 -8.42 4.54
CA PHE A 204 12.40 -7.15 4.96
C PHE A 204 10.93 -7.04 4.49
N LEU A 205 10.62 -7.45 3.26
CA LEU A 205 9.25 -7.36 2.74
C LEU A 205 8.29 -8.23 3.51
N VAL A 206 8.66 -9.50 3.71
CA VAL A 206 7.85 -10.45 4.48
C VAL A 206 7.67 -9.93 5.90
N LYS A 207 8.73 -9.40 6.52
CA LYS A 207 8.64 -8.83 7.86
C LYS A 207 7.79 -7.55 7.94
N SER A 208 7.79 -6.75 6.88
CA SER A 208 6.93 -5.56 6.80
C SER A 208 5.45 -5.94 6.64
N LEU A 209 5.14 -7.05 5.96
CA LEU A 209 3.77 -7.57 5.88
C LEU A 209 3.28 -8.03 7.25
N GLU A 210 4.14 -8.69 8.03
CA GLU A 210 3.84 -9.01 9.42
C GLU A 210 3.56 -7.75 10.25
N ALA A 211 4.36 -6.69 10.09
CA ALA A 211 4.12 -5.41 10.78
C ALA A 211 2.76 -4.80 10.42
N VAL A 212 2.30 -4.93 9.17
CA VAL A 212 0.96 -4.50 8.75
C VAL A 212 -0.12 -5.34 9.45
N VAL A 213 0.03 -6.68 9.53
CA VAL A 213 -0.94 -7.53 10.22
C VAL A 213 -1.00 -7.22 11.71
N VAL A 214 0.15 -7.03 12.36
CA VAL A 214 0.19 -6.64 13.79
C VAL A 214 -0.41 -5.26 14.00
N GLY A 215 -0.11 -4.30 13.13
CA GLY A 215 -0.75 -2.98 13.14
C GLY A 215 -2.26 -3.08 13.01
N GLY A 216 -2.76 -3.95 12.12
CA GLY A 216 -4.19 -4.24 11.98
C GLY A 216 -4.82 -4.84 13.24
N LEU A 217 -4.16 -5.81 13.88
CA LEU A 217 -4.65 -6.40 15.14
C LEU A 217 -4.70 -5.36 16.27
N LEU A 218 -3.66 -4.54 16.40
CA LEU A 218 -3.63 -3.44 17.37
C LEU A 218 -4.68 -2.37 17.05
N ALA A 219 -4.92 -2.08 15.77
CA ALA A 219 -5.97 -1.15 15.33
C ALA A 219 -7.37 -1.68 15.65
N ILE A 220 -7.62 -2.98 15.50
CA ILE A 220 -8.89 -3.61 15.91
C ILE A 220 -9.06 -3.50 17.43
N ALA A 221 -8.03 -3.85 18.21
CA ALA A 221 -8.07 -3.74 19.66
C ALA A 221 -8.27 -2.28 20.13
N GLY A 222 -7.55 -1.34 19.53
CA GLY A 222 -7.67 0.10 19.81
C GLY A 222 -9.02 0.68 19.37
N GLY A 223 -9.56 0.23 18.24
CA GLY A 223 -10.89 0.60 17.76
C GLY A 223 -11.99 0.10 18.69
N LEU A 224 -11.92 -1.16 19.12
CA LEU A 224 -12.84 -1.71 20.12
C LEU A 224 -12.75 -0.95 21.45
N PHE A 225 -11.53 -0.68 21.92
CA PHE A 225 -11.32 0.14 23.11
C PHE A 225 -11.93 1.55 22.96
N THR A 226 -11.79 2.18 21.79
CA THR A 226 -12.38 3.49 21.48
C THR A 226 -13.91 3.44 21.50
N VAL A 227 -14.51 2.44 20.85
CA VAL A 227 -15.96 2.24 20.81
C VAL A 227 -16.52 2.02 22.22
N ILE A 228 -15.90 1.16 23.03
CA ILE A 228 -16.32 0.93 24.41
C ILE A 228 -16.18 2.19 25.25
N THR A 229 -15.07 2.92 25.10
CA THR A 229 -14.82 4.17 25.84
C THR A 229 -15.90 5.20 25.53
N PHE A 230 -16.16 5.47 24.24
CA PHE A 230 -17.19 6.44 23.86
C PHE A 230 -18.60 5.96 24.17
N GLY A 231 -18.87 4.65 24.08
CA GLY A 231 -20.15 4.08 24.53
C GLY A 231 -20.39 4.24 26.03
N LEU A 232 -19.34 4.13 26.86
CA LEU A 232 -19.43 4.37 28.30
C LEU A 232 -19.74 5.83 28.63
N PHE A 233 -19.10 6.79 27.95
CA PHE A 233 -19.39 8.21 28.13
C PHE A 233 -20.79 8.58 27.62
N ASP A 234 -21.19 8.04 26.47
CA ASP A 234 -22.53 8.26 25.89
C ASP A 234 -23.64 7.73 26.81
N ALA A 235 -23.43 6.57 27.45
CA ALA A 235 -24.35 6.02 28.45
C ALA A 235 -24.52 6.92 29.69
N LEU A 236 -23.55 7.78 29.99
CA LEU A 236 -23.64 8.80 31.05
C LEU A 236 -24.23 10.13 30.57
N GLY A 237 -24.65 10.21 29.30
CA GLY A 237 -25.10 11.45 28.67
C GLY A 237 -23.97 12.45 28.38
N ILE A 238 -22.71 11.97 28.34
CA ILE A 238 -21.53 12.80 28.09
C ILE A 238 -21.04 12.56 26.66
N GLN A 239 -21.08 13.58 25.81
CA GLN A 239 -20.48 13.53 24.48
C GLN A 239 -19.03 14.04 24.55
N PRO A 240 -18.02 13.21 24.28
CA PRO A 240 -16.63 13.66 24.26
C PRO A 240 -16.44 14.74 23.18
N PRO A 241 -15.67 15.81 23.45
CA PRO A 241 -15.41 16.83 22.46
C PRO A 241 -14.58 16.27 21.30
N GLU A 242 -14.70 16.89 20.12
CA GLU A 242 -14.04 16.44 18.89
C GLU A 242 -12.52 16.30 19.02
N VAL A 243 -11.88 17.19 19.78
CA VAL A 243 -10.45 17.14 20.09
C VAL A 243 -10.05 15.80 20.74
N VAL A 244 -10.91 15.26 21.63
CA VAL A 244 -10.71 13.94 22.25
C VAL A 244 -10.99 12.82 21.26
N MET A 245 -12.04 12.93 20.45
CA MET A 245 -12.33 11.94 19.39
C MET A 245 -11.16 11.79 18.42
N ARG A 246 -10.59 12.91 17.97
CA ARG A 246 -9.40 12.96 17.12
C ARG A 246 -8.15 12.40 17.79
N LEU A 247 -8.01 12.55 19.11
CA LEU A 247 -6.89 11.98 19.86
C LEU A 247 -6.94 10.45 19.84
N PHE A 248 -8.11 9.86 20.03
CA PHE A 248 -8.26 8.40 19.94
C PHE A 248 -8.05 7.90 18.51
N ALA A 249 -8.62 8.58 17.51
CA ALA A 249 -8.50 8.19 16.11
C ALA A 249 -7.08 8.41 15.55
N ALA A 250 -6.67 9.67 15.37
CA ALA A 250 -5.39 10.02 14.76
C ALA A 250 -4.21 9.78 15.72
N GLY A 251 -4.38 10.13 17.01
CA GLY A 251 -3.35 9.93 18.02
C GLY A 251 -3.09 8.47 18.35
N GLY A 252 -4.16 7.72 18.65
CA GLY A 252 -4.09 6.27 18.88
C GLY A 252 -3.57 5.53 17.65
N GLY A 253 -4.07 5.86 16.46
CA GLY A 253 -3.59 5.30 15.20
C GLY A 253 -2.08 5.53 14.98
N GLY A 254 -1.61 6.76 15.21
CA GLY A 254 -0.19 7.10 15.09
C GLY A 254 0.70 6.31 16.07
N LEU A 255 0.27 6.15 17.32
CA LEU A 255 0.96 5.33 18.31
C LEU A 255 1.05 3.86 17.86
N ILE A 256 -0.07 3.29 17.39
CA ILE A 256 -0.16 1.90 16.95
C ILE A 256 0.83 1.60 15.82
N VAL A 257 0.99 2.49 14.84
CA VAL A 257 1.90 2.28 13.71
C VAL A 257 3.36 2.08 14.16
N ILE A 258 3.84 2.89 15.10
CA ILE A 258 5.22 2.77 15.62
C ILE A 258 5.35 1.55 16.52
N VAL A 259 4.38 1.31 17.41
CA VAL A 259 4.38 0.14 18.30
C VAL A 259 4.36 -1.16 17.50
N ALA A 260 3.54 -1.26 16.45
CA ALA A 260 3.49 -2.43 15.58
C ALA A 260 4.86 -2.72 14.94
N ALA A 261 5.52 -1.69 14.42
CA ALA A 261 6.88 -1.83 13.86
C ALA A 261 7.87 -2.30 14.93
N ALA A 262 7.82 -1.75 16.14
CA ALA A 262 8.71 -2.12 17.25
C ALA A 262 8.47 -3.53 17.80
N LEU A 263 7.22 -3.99 17.83
CA LEU A 263 6.87 -5.35 18.24
C LEU A 263 7.35 -6.39 17.23
N VAL A 264 7.36 -6.04 15.94
CA VAL A 264 7.64 -6.98 14.85
C VAL A 264 9.08 -6.92 14.36
N TYR A 265 9.79 -5.80 14.49
CA TYR A 265 11.13 -5.65 13.90
C TYR A 265 12.18 -5.38 14.97
N ASP A 266 13.24 -6.20 15.03
CA ASP A 266 14.42 -5.93 15.86
C ASP A 266 15.40 -5.02 15.09
N PRO A 267 15.61 -3.76 15.51
CA PRO A 267 16.52 -2.82 14.86
C PRO A 267 18.00 -3.25 14.89
N ARG A 268 18.37 -4.16 15.79
CA ARG A 268 19.75 -4.63 15.98
C ARG A 268 20.10 -5.85 15.14
N ALA A 269 19.12 -6.48 14.50
CA ALA A 269 19.33 -7.62 13.61
C ALA A 269 19.17 -7.20 12.14
N THR A 270 19.86 -7.89 11.24
CA THR A 270 19.58 -7.75 9.79
C THR A 270 18.21 -8.34 9.45
N PRO A 271 17.57 -7.94 8.34
CA PRO A 271 16.27 -8.49 7.95
C PRO A 271 16.22 -10.03 7.89
N LEU A 272 17.31 -10.69 7.44
CA LEU A 272 17.36 -12.14 7.33
C LEU A 272 17.53 -12.87 8.68
N GLU A 273 18.04 -12.16 9.69
CA GLU A 273 18.23 -12.63 11.07
C GLU A 273 16.99 -12.44 11.94
N GLN A 274 15.97 -11.74 11.44
CA GLN A 274 14.70 -11.58 12.14
C GLN A 274 14.05 -12.95 12.42
N SER A 275 13.27 -13.04 13.49
CA SER A 275 12.50 -14.24 13.79
C SER A 275 11.37 -14.41 12.77
N PHE A 276 11.31 -15.59 12.15
CA PHE A 276 10.20 -16.00 11.28
C PHE A 276 9.40 -17.18 11.86
N ASP A 277 9.95 -17.85 12.88
CA ASP A 277 9.39 -19.06 13.48
C ASP A 277 8.66 -18.82 14.81
N GLU A 278 8.60 -17.56 15.26
CA GLU A 278 7.85 -17.16 16.47
C GLU A 278 6.34 -17.17 16.22
N GLY A 279 5.56 -17.38 17.29
CA GLY A 279 4.12 -17.69 17.21
C GLY A 279 3.32 -16.83 16.24
N LEU A 280 3.42 -15.50 16.33
CA LEU A 280 2.67 -14.59 15.47
C LEU A 280 3.13 -14.62 14.01
N SER A 281 4.45 -14.60 13.76
CA SER A 281 5.02 -14.68 12.41
C SER A 281 4.62 -15.98 11.71
N LYS A 282 4.65 -17.09 12.46
CA LYS A 282 4.23 -18.41 11.97
C LYS A 282 2.73 -18.46 11.65
N LEU A 283 1.90 -17.84 12.50
CA LEU A 283 0.46 -17.74 12.26
C LEU A 283 0.15 -16.91 11.01
N VAL A 284 0.81 -15.76 10.82
CA VAL A 284 0.64 -14.93 9.62
C VAL A 284 1.04 -15.69 8.36
N ALA A 285 2.19 -16.36 8.36
CA ALA A 285 2.64 -17.16 7.22
C ALA A 285 1.68 -18.33 6.92
N LEU A 286 1.17 -19.01 7.96
CA LEU A 286 0.19 -20.08 7.81
C LEU A 286 -1.13 -19.56 7.23
N LEU A 287 -1.63 -18.43 7.74
CA LEU A 287 -2.85 -17.80 7.26
C LEU A 287 -2.74 -17.46 5.77
N LEU A 288 -1.66 -16.82 5.34
CA LEU A 288 -1.45 -16.48 3.93
C LEU A 288 -1.34 -17.73 3.05
N ARG A 289 -0.70 -18.81 3.54
CA ARG A 289 -0.65 -20.08 2.81
C ARG A 289 -2.00 -20.79 2.73
N LEU A 290 -2.85 -20.62 3.74
CA LEU A 290 -4.22 -21.13 3.77
C LEU A 290 -5.12 -20.34 2.80
N LEU A 291 -4.94 -19.02 2.72
CA LEU A 291 -5.69 -18.18 1.79
C LEU A 291 -5.32 -18.44 0.33
N LEU A 292 -4.10 -18.89 0.04
CA LEU A 292 -3.66 -19.17 -1.33
C LEU A 292 -4.60 -20.09 -2.14
N PRO A 293 -4.92 -21.33 -1.71
CA PRO A 293 -5.83 -22.19 -2.45
C PRO A 293 -7.26 -21.63 -2.50
N LEU A 294 -7.70 -20.93 -1.45
CA LEU A 294 -9.00 -20.26 -1.44
C LEU A 294 -9.07 -19.18 -2.52
N THR A 295 -8.05 -18.33 -2.63
CA THR A 295 -7.96 -17.29 -3.65
C THR A 295 -7.91 -17.89 -5.06
N VAL A 296 -7.18 -19.00 -5.26
CA VAL A 296 -7.22 -19.74 -6.53
C VAL A 296 -8.65 -20.18 -6.85
N GLY A 297 -9.37 -20.77 -5.89
CA GLY A 297 -10.76 -21.18 -6.06
C GLY A 297 -11.68 -20.01 -6.44
N VAL A 298 -11.58 -18.89 -5.72
CA VAL A 298 -12.36 -17.67 -6.00
C VAL A 298 -12.04 -17.12 -7.39
N LEU A 299 -10.77 -17.04 -7.78
CA LEU A 299 -10.40 -16.56 -9.12
C LEU A 299 -10.88 -17.50 -10.24
N LEU A 300 -10.86 -18.82 -10.03
CA LEU A 300 -11.39 -19.77 -10.99
C LEU A 300 -12.90 -19.60 -11.19
N VAL A 301 -13.66 -19.51 -10.10
CA VAL A 301 -15.11 -19.24 -10.14
C VAL A 301 -15.35 -17.92 -10.86
N TYR A 302 -14.61 -16.88 -10.50
CA TYR A 302 -14.74 -15.56 -11.10
C TYR A 302 -14.45 -15.58 -12.61
N LEU A 303 -13.37 -16.22 -13.04
CA LEU A 303 -13.06 -16.42 -14.47
C LEU A 303 -14.20 -17.12 -15.21
N GLY A 304 -14.88 -18.09 -14.57
CA GLY A 304 -16.05 -18.75 -15.12
C GLY A 304 -17.25 -17.81 -15.35
N PHE A 305 -17.39 -16.75 -14.55
CA PHE A 305 -18.47 -15.75 -14.71
C PHE A 305 -18.16 -14.67 -15.75
N ILE A 306 -16.88 -14.44 -16.10
CA ILE A 306 -16.47 -13.38 -17.04
C ILE A 306 -17.16 -13.51 -18.42
N PRO A 307 -17.22 -14.69 -19.08
CA PRO A 307 -17.87 -14.82 -20.39
C PRO A 307 -19.34 -14.38 -20.40
N PHE A 308 -20.06 -14.60 -19.29
CA PHE A 308 -21.47 -14.22 -19.13
C PHE A 308 -21.66 -12.75 -18.76
N ASN A 309 -20.61 -12.08 -18.28
CA ASN A 309 -20.65 -10.71 -17.77
C ASN A 309 -19.61 -9.80 -18.46
N TRP A 310 -19.26 -10.12 -19.71
CA TRP A 310 -18.08 -9.56 -20.40
C TRP A 310 -18.03 -8.03 -20.44
N ARG A 311 -19.18 -7.34 -20.51
CA ARG A 311 -19.23 -5.88 -20.60
C ARG A 311 -19.13 -5.15 -19.26
N GLN A 312 -19.31 -5.83 -18.14
CA GLN A 312 -19.37 -5.19 -16.81
C GLN A 312 -18.16 -4.31 -16.51
N PRO A 313 -16.89 -4.72 -16.75
CA PRO A 313 -15.74 -3.87 -16.46
C PRO A 313 -15.61 -2.68 -17.43
N PHE A 314 -16.10 -2.83 -18.66
CA PHE A 314 -16.03 -1.78 -19.67
C PHE A 314 -17.01 -0.65 -19.34
N GLU A 315 -18.17 -0.99 -18.78
CA GLU A 315 -19.25 -0.05 -18.48
C GLU A 315 -19.19 0.46 -17.02
N ASN A 316 -18.86 -0.42 -16.07
CA ASN A 316 -18.90 -0.12 -14.63
C ASN A 316 -17.51 0.12 -14.05
N ARG A 317 -17.29 1.33 -13.50
CA ARG A 317 -16.01 1.72 -12.90
C ARG A 317 -15.73 1.03 -11.56
N ASP A 318 -16.77 0.64 -10.83
CA ASP A 318 -16.64 0.05 -9.50
C ASP A 318 -16.02 -1.35 -9.58
N VAL A 319 -16.34 -2.07 -10.66
CA VAL A 319 -15.74 -3.37 -10.99
C VAL A 319 -14.22 -3.22 -11.17
N LEU A 320 -13.75 -2.17 -11.86
CA LEU A 320 -12.32 -1.89 -12.06
C LEU A 320 -11.61 -1.54 -10.75
N MET A 321 -12.27 -0.80 -9.85
CA MET A 321 -11.69 -0.49 -8.54
C MET A 321 -11.46 -1.76 -7.72
N ILE A 322 -12.45 -2.66 -7.70
CA ILE A 322 -12.36 -3.95 -7.00
C ILE A 322 -11.27 -4.83 -7.61
N PHE A 323 -11.15 -4.88 -8.94
CA PHE A 323 -10.07 -5.61 -9.60
C PHE A 323 -8.69 -5.13 -9.18
N ASN A 324 -8.47 -3.82 -9.19
CA ASN A 324 -7.19 -3.25 -8.77
C ASN A 324 -6.86 -3.60 -7.32
N ALA A 325 -7.83 -3.44 -6.42
CA ALA A 325 -7.66 -3.82 -5.02
C ALA A 325 -7.31 -5.31 -4.86
N MET A 326 -7.99 -6.20 -5.59
CA MET A 326 -7.70 -7.63 -5.61
C MET A 326 -6.28 -7.92 -6.14
N LEU A 327 -5.79 -7.22 -7.16
CA LEU A 327 -4.43 -7.43 -7.67
C LEU A 327 -3.36 -7.10 -6.61
N PHE A 328 -3.52 -6.00 -5.88
CA PHE A 328 -2.64 -5.68 -4.75
C PHE A 328 -2.70 -6.77 -3.68
N ALA A 329 -3.90 -7.26 -3.35
CA ALA A 329 -4.08 -8.34 -2.37
C ALA A 329 -3.40 -9.64 -2.83
N VAL A 330 -3.53 -10.00 -4.12
CA VAL A 330 -2.87 -11.20 -4.68
C VAL A 330 -1.35 -11.06 -4.65
N ILE A 331 -0.78 -9.90 -4.99
CA ILE A 331 0.67 -9.69 -4.92
C ILE A 331 1.16 -9.79 -3.47
N ALA A 332 0.45 -9.19 -2.52
CA ALA A 332 0.77 -9.30 -1.08
C ALA A 332 0.68 -10.76 -0.59
N LEU A 333 -0.34 -11.49 -1.03
CA LEU A 333 -0.54 -12.90 -0.72
C LEU A 333 0.58 -13.77 -1.30
N LEU A 334 0.94 -13.60 -2.57
CA LEU A 334 2.04 -14.31 -3.22
C LEU A 334 3.37 -14.04 -2.50
N MET A 335 3.61 -12.79 -2.11
CA MET A 335 4.80 -12.38 -1.37
C MET A 335 4.86 -13.03 0.02
N GLY A 336 3.78 -12.96 0.80
CA GLY A 336 3.77 -13.47 2.17
C GLY A 336 3.57 -14.98 2.32
N ALA A 337 2.98 -15.65 1.32
CA ALA A 337 2.90 -17.11 1.29
C ALA A 337 4.27 -17.75 0.99
N THR A 338 5.14 -17.04 0.26
CA THR A 338 6.49 -17.49 -0.13
C THR A 338 7.42 -17.56 1.10
N PRO A 339 8.08 -18.70 1.37
CA PRO A 339 8.97 -18.85 2.52
C PRO A 339 10.25 -18.01 2.37
N VAL A 340 10.86 -17.61 3.49
CA VAL A 340 12.13 -16.86 3.47
C VAL A 340 13.31 -17.80 3.24
N ARG A 341 13.30 -19.00 3.82
CA ARG A 341 14.34 -20.02 3.65
C ARG A 341 13.75 -21.31 3.08
N GLN A 342 14.55 -22.04 2.31
CA GLN A 342 14.11 -23.32 1.73
C GLN A 342 13.88 -24.39 2.80
N THR A 343 14.58 -24.31 3.93
CA THR A 343 14.49 -25.28 5.03
C THR A 343 13.21 -25.17 5.85
N ASP A 344 12.42 -24.11 5.66
CA ASP A 344 11.23 -23.84 6.49
C ASP A 344 10.05 -24.80 6.20
N LEU A 345 10.13 -25.54 5.09
CA LEU A 345 9.05 -26.43 4.62
C LEU A 345 9.59 -27.77 4.14
N GLY A 346 8.87 -28.85 4.42
CA GLY A 346 9.16 -30.17 3.85
C GLY A 346 8.99 -30.20 2.32
N GLU A 347 9.68 -31.10 1.64
CA GLU A 347 9.74 -31.12 0.16
C GLU A 347 8.38 -31.20 -0.54
N ARG A 348 7.45 -32.00 0.02
CA ARG A 348 6.09 -32.14 -0.52
C ARG A 348 5.32 -30.83 -0.42
N ALA A 349 5.41 -30.15 0.72
CA ALA A 349 4.75 -28.87 0.96
C ALA A 349 5.30 -27.78 0.03
N GLN A 350 6.63 -27.73 -0.17
CA GLN A 350 7.25 -26.80 -1.13
C GLN A 350 6.72 -27.00 -2.55
N THR A 351 6.56 -28.27 -2.97
CA THR A 351 6.09 -28.60 -4.33
C THR A 351 4.66 -28.11 -4.57
N TRP A 352 3.75 -28.36 -3.62
CA TRP A 352 2.36 -27.91 -3.71
C TRP A 352 2.23 -26.40 -3.58
N LEU A 353 3.00 -25.78 -2.67
CA LEU A 353 3.02 -24.33 -2.52
C LEU A 353 3.48 -23.66 -3.83
N ARG A 354 4.56 -24.13 -4.44
CA ARG A 354 5.05 -23.61 -5.72
C ARG A 354 3.98 -23.73 -6.81
N ARG A 355 3.29 -24.87 -6.92
CA ARG A 355 2.20 -25.05 -7.89
C ARG A 355 1.05 -24.07 -7.63
N GLY A 356 0.66 -23.90 -6.38
CA GLY A 356 -0.37 -22.93 -5.98
C GLY A 356 0.01 -21.50 -6.34
N ILE A 357 1.25 -21.07 -6.05
CA ILE A 357 1.78 -19.75 -6.41
C ILE A 357 1.73 -19.55 -7.93
N ILE A 358 2.16 -20.54 -8.71
CA ILE A 358 2.12 -20.47 -10.18
C ILE A 358 0.68 -20.38 -10.70
N ALA A 359 -0.24 -21.19 -10.16
CA ALA A 359 -1.65 -21.16 -10.55
C ALA A 359 -2.29 -19.80 -10.24
N LEU A 360 -2.08 -19.30 -9.01
CA LEU A 360 -2.57 -18.00 -8.58
C LEU A 360 -1.99 -16.87 -9.45
N ALA A 361 -0.69 -16.88 -9.73
CA ALA A 361 -0.05 -15.88 -10.58
C ALA A 361 -0.56 -15.93 -12.04
N ALA A 362 -0.80 -17.12 -12.59
CA ALA A 362 -1.36 -17.28 -13.93
C ALA A 362 -2.80 -16.75 -14.02
N LEU A 363 -3.65 -17.10 -13.05
CA LEU A 363 -5.02 -16.61 -12.98
C LEU A 363 -5.05 -15.09 -12.82
N ALA A 364 -4.25 -14.55 -11.90
CA ALA A 364 -4.15 -13.11 -11.68
C ALA A 364 -3.63 -12.37 -12.93
N LEU A 365 -2.71 -12.97 -13.68
CA LEU A 365 -2.23 -12.39 -14.94
C LEU A 365 -3.36 -12.31 -15.98
N LEU A 366 -4.17 -13.36 -16.11
CA LEU A 366 -5.34 -13.35 -17.02
C LEU A 366 -6.34 -12.28 -16.63
N VAL A 367 -6.71 -12.18 -15.34
CA VAL A 367 -7.59 -11.11 -14.83
C VAL A 367 -6.98 -9.73 -15.07
N SER A 368 -5.66 -9.58 -14.86
CA SER A 368 -4.98 -8.29 -15.07
C SER A 368 -4.99 -7.85 -16.53
N LEU A 369 -4.78 -8.78 -17.46
CA LEU A 369 -4.84 -8.48 -18.90
C LEU A 369 -6.25 -8.05 -19.32
N TYR A 370 -7.27 -8.71 -18.76
CA TYR A 370 -8.67 -8.34 -18.97
C TYR A 370 -9.03 -6.98 -18.36
N ALA A 371 -8.59 -6.71 -17.13
CA ALA A 371 -8.81 -5.40 -16.49
C ALA A 371 -8.08 -4.27 -17.24
N LEU A 372 -6.85 -4.51 -17.69
CA LEU A 372 -6.08 -3.54 -18.46
C LEU A 372 -6.75 -3.24 -19.81
N SER A 373 -7.30 -4.25 -20.51
CA SER A 373 -8.02 -4.01 -21.76
C SER A 373 -9.27 -3.14 -21.55
N ALA A 374 -9.99 -3.32 -20.44
CA ALA A 374 -11.11 -2.46 -20.08
C ALA A 374 -10.66 -1.02 -19.76
N ILE A 375 -9.56 -0.83 -19.04
CA ILE A 375 -9.01 0.51 -18.77
C ILE A 375 -8.55 1.19 -20.07
N ILE A 376 -7.86 0.47 -20.96
CA ILE A 376 -7.44 0.98 -22.27
C ILE A 376 -8.66 1.36 -23.11
N TYR A 377 -9.67 0.48 -23.19
CA TYR A 377 -10.91 0.77 -23.91
C TYR A 377 -11.56 2.05 -23.39
N ARG A 378 -11.66 2.24 -22.08
CA ARG A 378 -12.22 3.47 -21.49
C ARG A 378 -11.32 4.69 -21.69
N THR A 379 -10.01 4.51 -21.80
CA THR A 379 -9.07 5.61 -22.03
C THR A 379 -9.00 6.03 -23.50
N VAL A 380 -9.33 5.13 -24.42
CA VAL A 380 -9.45 5.43 -25.86
C VAL A 380 -10.81 6.03 -26.18
N ASN A 381 -11.89 5.50 -25.58
CA ASN A 381 -13.25 5.96 -25.88
C ASN A 381 -13.72 7.13 -25.03
N ASP A 382 -13.13 7.31 -23.86
CA ASP A 382 -13.28 8.54 -23.08
C ASP A 382 -11.89 9.21 -23.02
N HIS A 383 -11.73 10.29 -22.25
CA HIS A 383 -10.45 11.00 -22.18
C HIS A 383 -9.50 10.48 -21.10
N LEU A 384 -8.19 10.67 -21.31
CA LEU A 384 -7.19 10.36 -20.29
C LEU A 384 -7.40 11.25 -19.06
N THR A 385 -7.43 10.64 -17.87
CA THR A 385 -7.52 11.34 -16.58
C THR A 385 -6.36 10.93 -15.67
N PRO A 386 -6.00 11.73 -14.65
CA PRO A 386 -4.98 11.33 -13.67
C PRO A 386 -5.25 9.94 -13.09
N ASN A 387 -6.50 9.67 -12.76
CA ASN A 387 -6.91 8.38 -12.23
C ASN A 387 -6.64 7.22 -13.20
N ARG A 388 -7.08 7.35 -14.47
CA ARG A 388 -6.89 6.32 -15.49
C ARG A 388 -5.41 6.08 -15.78
N LEU A 389 -4.60 7.13 -15.85
CA LEU A 389 -3.15 7.02 -16.05
C LEU A 389 -2.49 6.23 -14.91
N LEU A 390 -2.71 6.64 -13.66
CA LEU A 390 -2.04 6.06 -12.49
C LEU A 390 -2.44 4.60 -12.24
N PHE A 391 -3.72 4.28 -12.40
CA PHE A 391 -4.19 2.89 -12.32
C PHE A 391 -3.70 2.03 -13.48
N SER A 392 -3.62 2.56 -14.71
CA SER A 392 -3.05 1.82 -15.84
C SER A 392 -1.61 1.40 -15.57
N GLY A 393 -0.78 2.31 -15.04
CA GLY A 393 0.60 1.97 -14.74
C GLY A 393 0.75 0.94 -13.62
N TRP A 394 -0.06 0.99 -12.56
CA TRP A 394 -0.07 -0.10 -11.56
C TRP A 394 -0.47 -1.45 -12.16
N ASN A 395 -1.44 -1.48 -13.08
CA ASN A 395 -1.78 -2.71 -13.81
C ASN A 395 -0.61 -3.21 -14.65
N VAL A 396 0.06 -2.32 -15.40
CA VAL A 396 1.24 -2.67 -16.19
C VAL A 396 2.36 -3.22 -15.31
N VAL A 397 2.64 -2.57 -14.17
CA VAL A 397 3.62 -3.06 -13.18
C VAL A 397 3.24 -4.46 -12.69
N ASN A 398 1.99 -4.68 -12.31
CA ASN A 398 1.51 -6.00 -11.86
C ASN A 398 1.63 -7.08 -12.94
N ILE A 399 1.24 -6.77 -14.18
CA ILE A 399 1.37 -7.68 -15.32
C ILE A 399 2.83 -8.06 -15.54
N ILE A 400 3.75 -7.09 -15.52
CA ILE A 400 5.18 -7.35 -15.68
C ILE A 400 5.68 -8.26 -14.55
N ILE A 401 5.31 -7.98 -13.30
CA ILE A 401 5.70 -8.78 -12.14
C ILE A 401 5.22 -10.22 -12.28
N LEU A 402 3.94 -10.41 -12.58
CA LEU A 402 3.31 -11.72 -12.72
C LEU A 402 3.90 -12.50 -13.90
N ALA A 403 4.11 -11.84 -15.04
CA ALA A 403 4.74 -12.45 -16.22
C ALA A 403 6.18 -12.89 -15.92
N VAL A 404 6.99 -12.02 -15.32
CA VAL A 404 8.37 -12.34 -14.92
C VAL A 404 8.40 -13.47 -13.89
N LEU A 405 7.49 -13.44 -12.90
CA LEU A 405 7.31 -14.50 -11.91
C LEU A 405 7.08 -15.86 -12.61
N LEU A 406 6.12 -15.93 -13.53
CA LEU A 406 5.80 -17.16 -14.27
C LEU A 406 6.95 -17.62 -15.16
N ILE A 407 7.59 -16.72 -15.91
CA ILE A 407 8.76 -17.04 -16.77
C ILE A 407 9.91 -17.58 -15.93
N HIS A 408 10.22 -16.92 -14.81
CA HIS A 408 11.26 -17.36 -13.89
C HIS A 408 10.94 -18.72 -13.27
N GLN A 409 9.68 -18.99 -12.92
CA GLN A 409 9.28 -20.30 -12.38
C GLN A 409 9.28 -21.39 -13.43
N ALA A 410 8.93 -21.10 -14.69
CA ALA A 410 9.00 -22.09 -15.76
C ALA A 410 10.45 -22.49 -16.07
N ARG A 411 11.39 -21.53 -16.01
CA ARG A 411 12.82 -21.77 -16.25
C ARG A 411 13.56 -22.36 -15.04
N ALA A 412 13.07 -22.13 -13.83
CA ALA A 412 13.73 -22.59 -12.62
C ALA A 412 13.46 -24.07 -12.32
N GLY A 413 14.54 -24.84 -12.09
CA GLY A 413 14.44 -26.19 -11.53
C GLY A 413 14.06 -26.21 -10.05
N ARG A 414 13.87 -27.42 -9.49
CA ARG A 414 13.43 -27.64 -8.10
C ARG A 414 14.35 -27.04 -7.03
N SER A 415 15.64 -26.83 -7.30
CA SER A 415 16.59 -26.21 -6.36
C SER A 415 16.66 -24.69 -6.44
N ARG A 416 16.22 -24.11 -7.57
CA ARG A 416 16.40 -22.66 -7.88
C ARG A 416 15.09 -21.87 -7.89
N TRP A 417 13.95 -22.52 -7.62
CA TRP A 417 12.65 -21.88 -7.67
C TRP A 417 12.52 -20.71 -6.67
N LEU A 418 13.02 -20.86 -5.44
CA LEU A 418 12.88 -19.83 -4.41
C LEU A 418 13.75 -18.58 -4.68
N PRO A 419 15.06 -18.70 -5.00
CA PRO A 419 15.85 -17.54 -5.45
C PRO A 419 15.23 -16.83 -6.65
N ALA A 420 14.61 -17.58 -7.58
CA ALA A 420 13.92 -17.02 -8.73
C ALA A 420 12.67 -16.21 -8.33
N MET A 421 11.94 -16.63 -7.29
CA MET A 421 10.84 -15.85 -6.70
C MET A 421 11.32 -14.56 -6.06
N HIS A 422 12.37 -14.62 -5.23
CA HIS A 422 12.93 -13.43 -4.63
C HIS A 422 13.38 -12.41 -5.70
N ARG A 423 13.85 -12.87 -6.88
CA ARG A 423 14.26 -11.97 -7.98
C ARG A 423 13.07 -11.27 -8.60
N ALA A 424 11.97 -12.00 -8.84
CA ALA A 424 10.74 -11.44 -9.40
C ALA A 424 10.15 -10.36 -8.48
N PHE A 425 10.08 -10.63 -7.16
CA PHE A 425 9.59 -9.64 -6.19
C PHE A 425 10.53 -8.42 -6.07
N ALA A 426 11.84 -8.62 -6.07
CA ALA A 426 12.80 -7.52 -6.04
C ALA A 426 12.67 -6.59 -7.25
N LEU A 427 12.48 -7.15 -8.45
CA LEU A 427 12.16 -6.37 -9.65
C LEU A 427 10.82 -5.64 -9.47
N GLY A 428 9.80 -6.33 -8.96
CA GLY A 428 8.48 -5.76 -8.77
C GLY A 428 8.47 -4.54 -7.86
N ILE A 429 9.21 -4.59 -6.76
CA ILE A 429 9.35 -3.43 -5.86
C ILE A 429 10.06 -2.28 -6.56
N ALA A 430 11.12 -2.54 -7.30
CA ALA A 430 11.79 -1.49 -8.06
C ALA A 430 10.82 -0.82 -9.04
N LEU A 431 10.02 -1.60 -9.78
CA LEU A 431 8.99 -1.08 -10.68
C LEU A 431 7.91 -0.28 -9.95
N TYR A 432 7.44 -0.77 -8.81
CA TYR A 432 6.47 -0.08 -7.95
C TYR A 432 6.99 1.27 -7.45
N LEU A 433 8.26 1.33 -7.02
CA LEU A 433 8.87 2.57 -6.55
C LEU A 433 9.14 3.55 -7.68
N ILE A 434 9.62 3.07 -8.83
CA ILE A 434 9.79 3.90 -10.03
C ILE A 434 8.43 4.48 -10.43
N TRP A 435 7.40 3.65 -10.54
CA TRP A 435 6.05 4.11 -10.88
C TRP A 435 5.50 5.08 -9.84
N SER A 436 5.80 4.88 -8.56
CA SER A 436 5.37 5.81 -7.50
C SER A 436 6.00 7.19 -7.67
N VAL A 437 7.29 7.25 -8.01
CA VAL A 437 7.98 8.52 -8.31
C VAL A 437 7.39 9.16 -9.57
N VAL A 438 7.19 8.39 -10.65
CA VAL A 438 6.55 8.88 -11.87
C VAL A 438 5.15 9.42 -11.57
N GLY A 439 4.36 8.70 -10.77
CA GLY A 439 3.00 9.08 -10.43
C GLY A 439 2.92 10.34 -9.56
N VAL A 440 3.92 10.60 -8.73
CA VAL A 440 4.05 11.88 -8.02
C VAL A 440 4.40 13.01 -8.98
N LEU A 441 5.40 12.81 -9.85
CA LEU A 441 6.02 13.90 -10.60
C LEU A 441 5.31 14.25 -11.93
N VAL A 442 4.74 13.29 -12.64
CA VAL A 442 4.25 13.51 -14.02
C VAL A 442 2.86 14.16 -14.10
N PRO A 443 1.84 13.75 -13.31
CA PRO A 443 0.48 14.25 -13.50
C PRO A 443 0.32 15.78 -13.45
N PRO A 444 1.01 16.54 -12.58
CA PRO A 444 0.87 17.99 -12.56
C PRO A 444 1.30 18.71 -13.83
N TRP A 445 2.14 18.07 -14.65
CA TRP A 445 2.56 18.62 -15.94
C TRP A 445 1.65 18.16 -17.08
N LEU A 446 1.19 16.92 -17.02
CA LEU A 446 0.36 16.33 -18.06
C LEU A 446 -1.09 16.85 -18.04
N PHE A 447 -1.63 17.12 -16.85
CA PHE A 447 -3.02 17.54 -16.63
C PHE A 447 -3.13 19.00 -16.18
N ARG A 448 -2.15 19.81 -16.57
CA ARG A 448 -2.19 21.26 -16.38
C ARG A 448 -3.21 21.86 -17.35
N GLY A 449 -4.00 22.81 -16.89
CA GLY A 449 -4.85 23.64 -17.76
C GLY A 449 -4.70 25.12 -17.42
N ASP A 450 -5.29 25.95 -18.27
CA ASP A 450 -5.30 27.40 -18.11
C ASP A 450 -6.73 27.87 -17.78
N PRO A 451 -7.02 28.19 -16.50
CA PRO A 451 -8.31 28.78 -16.15
C PRO A 451 -8.58 30.11 -16.88
N GLY A 452 -7.53 30.82 -17.31
CA GLY A 452 -7.64 32.08 -18.05
C GLY A 452 -8.49 31.94 -19.32
N ASP A 453 -8.50 30.76 -19.94
CA ASP A 453 -9.29 30.46 -21.15
C ASP A 453 -10.80 30.68 -20.91
N VAL A 454 -11.29 30.52 -19.68
CA VAL A 454 -12.72 30.61 -19.37
C VAL A 454 -13.06 31.76 -18.42
N ALA A 455 -12.08 32.53 -17.97
CA ALA A 455 -12.27 33.60 -16.97
C ALA A 455 -13.20 34.74 -17.45
N GLY A 456 -13.29 34.98 -18.76
CA GLY A 456 -14.19 35.99 -19.34
C GLY A 456 -15.60 35.50 -19.66
N LEU A 457 -15.90 34.21 -19.45
CA LEU A 457 -17.18 33.61 -19.81
C LEU A 457 -18.22 33.80 -18.69
N PRO A 458 -19.53 33.59 -18.95
CA PRO A 458 -20.55 33.58 -17.91
C PRO A 458 -20.22 32.64 -16.76
N VAL A 459 -20.61 33.04 -15.54
CA VAL A 459 -20.35 32.28 -14.30
C VAL A 459 -20.93 30.86 -14.37
N SER A 460 -22.06 30.67 -15.05
CA SER A 460 -22.65 29.35 -15.29
C SER A 460 -21.67 28.44 -16.03
N ILE A 461 -21.06 28.92 -17.11
CA ILE A 461 -20.08 28.18 -17.93
C ILE A 461 -18.75 27.99 -17.19
N GLN A 462 -18.29 29.00 -16.44
CA GLN A 462 -17.10 28.89 -15.60
C GLN A 462 -17.20 27.75 -14.57
N ARG A 463 -18.36 27.59 -13.92
CA ARG A 463 -18.61 26.49 -12.97
C ARG A 463 -18.54 25.13 -13.67
N ILE A 464 -19.13 25.02 -14.86
CA ILE A 464 -19.09 23.79 -15.65
C ILE A 464 -17.65 23.43 -16.01
N ALA A 465 -16.88 24.40 -16.50
CA ALA A 465 -15.48 24.22 -16.83
C ALA A 465 -14.61 23.84 -15.64
N PHE A 466 -14.97 24.30 -14.44
CA PHE A 466 -14.27 23.93 -13.22
C PHE A 466 -14.65 22.55 -12.68
N ASP A 467 -15.90 22.13 -12.85
CA ASP A 467 -16.43 20.90 -12.27
C ASP A 467 -16.28 19.68 -13.17
N GLN A 468 -16.13 19.86 -14.49
CA GLN A 468 -16.15 18.75 -15.45
C GLN A 468 -14.85 18.65 -16.25
N PRO A 469 -14.32 17.42 -16.45
CA PRO A 469 -13.21 17.20 -17.35
C PRO A 469 -13.59 17.52 -18.80
N PRO A 470 -12.65 18.04 -19.62
CA PRO A 470 -12.88 18.19 -21.05
C PRO A 470 -13.07 16.83 -21.73
N PRO A 471 -13.80 16.78 -22.86
CA PRO A 471 -14.44 17.88 -23.60
C PRO A 471 -15.72 18.33 -22.91
N ILE A 472 -16.03 19.63 -23.04
CA ILE A 472 -17.25 20.23 -22.48
C ILE A 472 -18.17 20.59 -23.63
N LEU A 473 -19.30 19.89 -23.73
CA LEU A 473 -20.32 20.15 -24.74
C LEU A 473 -21.46 20.94 -24.11
N LEU A 474 -21.69 22.13 -24.66
CA LEU A 474 -22.70 23.07 -24.23
C LEU A 474 -23.90 23.02 -25.17
N LYS A 475 -25.09 23.09 -24.57
CA LYS A 475 -26.36 23.22 -25.28
C LYS A 475 -27.26 24.15 -24.49
N CYS A 476 -28.14 24.88 -25.17
CA CYS A 476 -29.21 25.61 -24.51
C CYS A 476 -30.58 24.98 -24.84
N PRO A 477 -31.59 25.06 -23.95
CA PRO A 477 -32.87 24.36 -24.15
C PRO A 477 -33.65 24.77 -25.40
N LEU A 478 -33.51 26.03 -25.84
CA LEU A 478 -34.27 26.57 -26.96
C LEU A 478 -33.60 26.37 -28.33
N SER A 479 -32.38 25.83 -28.35
CA SER A 479 -31.61 25.59 -29.58
C SER A 479 -31.35 24.10 -29.80
N PRO A 480 -31.50 23.61 -31.04
CA PRO A 480 -31.13 22.24 -31.37
C PRO A 480 -29.61 22.04 -31.49
N HIS A 481 -28.83 23.13 -31.52
CA HIS A 481 -27.40 23.10 -31.82
C HIS A 481 -26.53 22.77 -30.59
N ILE A 482 -25.44 22.03 -30.82
CA ILE A 482 -24.47 21.63 -29.81
C ILE A 482 -23.15 22.34 -30.11
N TYR A 483 -22.51 22.84 -29.05
CA TYR A 483 -21.24 23.56 -29.16
C TYR A 483 -20.20 22.93 -28.25
N LEU A 484 -19.00 22.71 -28.76
CA LEU A 484 -17.84 22.37 -27.94
C LEU A 484 -17.25 23.65 -27.34
N LEU A 485 -17.04 23.68 -26.03
CA LEU A 485 -16.25 24.71 -25.38
C LEU A 485 -14.76 24.36 -25.46
N GLU A 486 -13.99 25.16 -26.18
CA GLU A 486 -12.54 24.96 -26.34
C GLU A 486 -11.82 26.32 -26.35
N ARG A 487 -10.81 26.49 -25.48
CA ARG A 487 -9.99 27.72 -25.38
C ARG A 487 -10.81 29.02 -25.31
N GLY A 488 -11.89 29.00 -24.54
CA GLY A 488 -12.78 30.15 -24.36
C GLY A 488 -13.74 30.43 -25.50
N GLN A 489 -13.77 29.59 -26.54
CA GLN A 489 -14.64 29.74 -27.70
C GLN A 489 -15.68 28.61 -27.75
N LYS A 490 -16.88 28.93 -28.26
CA LYS A 490 -17.89 27.93 -28.62
C LYS A 490 -17.69 27.52 -30.08
N ARG A 491 -17.46 26.23 -30.31
CA ARG A 491 -17.29 25.65 -31.64
C ARG A 491 -18.52 24.84 -32.00
N TRP A 492 -19.26 25.28 -33.00
CA TRP A 492 -20.49 24.58 -33.41
C TRP A 492 -20.17 23.20 -34.02
N VAL A 493 -20.82 22.16 -33.49
CA VAL A 493 -20.81 20.81 -34.06
C VAL A 493 -21.93 20.72 -35.09
N LYS A 494 -21.54 20.62 -36.36
CA LYS A 494 -22.43 20.78 -37.52
C LYS A 494 -23.65 19.87 -37.48
N ASP A 495 -23.43 18.58 -37.24
CA ASP A 495 -24.44 17.54 -37.33
C ASP A 495 -24.08 16.32 -36.45
N ILE A 496 -25.03 15.39 -36.28
CA ILE A 496 -24.87 14.17 -35.48
C ILE A 496 -23.77 13.26 -36.06
N PRO A 497 -23.66 13.02 -37.38
CA PRO A 497 -22.53 12.26 -37.93
C PRO A 497 -21.17 12.85 -37.54
N THR A 498 -21.03 14.18 -37.55
CA THR A 498 -19.82 14.86 -37.09
C THR A 498 -19.61 14.66 -35.59
N PHE A 499 -20.66 14.79 -34.78
CA PHE A 499 -20.61 14.57 -33.34
C PHE A 499 -20.08 13.17 -33.00
N GLU A 500 -20.63 12.14 -33.64
CA GLU A 500 -20.20 10.75 -33.47
C GLU A 500 -18.78 10.51 -34.03
N ALA A 501 -18.43 11.14 -35.15
CA ALA A 501 -17.09 11.04 -35.74
C ALA A 501 -15.99 11.67 -34.86
N GLN A 502 -16.33 12.68 -34.05
CA GLN A 502 -15.43 13.25 -33.04
C GLN A 502 -15.33 12.38 -31.77
N GLY A 503 -16.09 11.29 -31.70
CA GLY A 503 -16.13 10.39 -30.54
C GLY A 503 -16.96 10.91 -29.36
N TYR A 504 -17.73 11.98 -29.55
CA TYR A 504 -18.59 12.52 -28.49
C TYR A 504 -19.79 11.61 -28.24
N ARG A 505 -20.29 11.61 -27.01
CA ARG A 505 -21.47 10.85 -26.57
C ARG A 505 -22.56 11.76 -26.07
N TRP A 506 -23.81 11.36 -26.21
CA TRP A 506 -24.94 12.15 -25.71
C TRP A 506 -24.89 12.43 -24.20
N ASN A 507 -24.28 11.54 -23.42
CA ASN A 507 -24.02 11.77 -21.99
C ASN A 507 -23.00 12.89 -21.73
N ASP A 508 -22.19 13.26 -22.72
CA ASP A 508 -21.26 14.39 -22.64
C ASP A 508 -22.00 15.73 -22.85
N VAL A 509 -23.18 15.70 -23.49
CA VAL A 509 -24.11 16.85 -23.63
C VAL A 509 -25.01 16.95 -22.38
N ALA A 510 -24.40 16.83 -21.20
CA ALA A 510 -25.13 16.84 -19.93
C ALA A 510 -25.45 18.25 -19.41
N GLN A 511 -24.96 19.29 -20.09
CA GLN A 511 -24.82 20.63 -19.55
C GLN A 511 -25.71 21.62 -20.30
N TYR A 512 -26.88 21.90 -19.72
CA TYR A 512 -27.76 22.95 -20.23
C TYR A 512 -27.39 24.29 -19.61
N VAL A 513 -27.06 25.26 -20.46
CA VAL A 513 -26.83 26.67 -20.09
C VAL A 513 -27.95 27.53 -20.65
N THR A 514 -28.09 28.75 -20.14
CA THR A 514 -29.05 29.69 -20.73
C THR A 514 -28.59 30.05 -22.15
N CYS A 515 -29.54 30.28 -23.06
CA CYS A 515 -29.17 30.68 -24.44
C CYS A 515 -28.48 32.05 -24.46
N GLU A 516 -28.78 32.92 -23.48
CA GLU A 516 -28.09 34.19 -23.28
C GLU A 516 -26.62 34.00 -22.92
N ASP A 517 -26.33 33.15 -21.92
CA ASP A 517 -24.96 32.81 -21.54
C ASP A 517 -24.22 32.20 -22.74
N LEU A 518 -24.85 31.27 -23.46
CA LEU A 518 -24.24 30.62 -24.61
C LEU A 518 -24.00 31.60 -25.77
N ARG A 519 -24.87 32.59 -26.00
CA ARG A 519 -24.65 33.66 -26.98
C ARG A 519 -23.44 34.52 -26.65
N SER A 520 -23.20 34.78 -25.37
CA SER A 520 -22.07 35.62 -24.93
C SER A 520 -20.70 34.98 -25.12
N VAL A 521 -20.62 33.66 -25.31
CA VAL A 521 -19.35 32.97 -25.58
C VAL A 521 -18.90 33.29 -27.02
N PRO A 522 -17.64 33.70 -27.24
CA PRO A 522 -17.10 33.96 -28.57
C PRO A 522 -17.21 32.75 -29.50
N ASP A 523 -17.59 32.99 -30.75
CA ASP A 523 -17.64 31.96 -31.79
C ASP A 523 -16.23 31.54 -32.22
N GLY A 524 -15.96 30.24 -32.22
CA GLY A 524 -14.74 29.64 -32.75
C GLY A 524 -14.97 28.93 -34.09
N GLU A 525 -13.92 28.32 -34.62
CA GLU A 525 -14.00 27.54 -35.86
C GLU A 525 -14.99 26.37 -35.72
N THR A 526 -15.83 26.14 -36.72
CA THR A 526 -16.82 25.05 -36.71
C THR A 526 -16.18 23.67 -36.69
N ILE A 527 -16.97 22.66 -36.35
CA ILE A 527 -16.59 21.25 -36.41
C ILE A 527 -17.54 20.56 -37.40
N PRO A 528 -17.07 20.09 -38.57
CA PRO A 528 -15.71 20.26 -39.10
C PRO A 528 -15.42 21.72 -39.53
N PRO A 529 -14.13 22.09 -39.71
CA PRO A 529 -13.73 23.41 -40.20
C PRO A 529 -14.45 23.84 -41.49
N GLY A 530 -14.73 25.14 -41.63
CA GLY A 530 -15.31 25.71 -42.85
C GLY A 530 -16.78 25.39 -43.08
N SER A 531 -17.55 25.03 -42.04
CA SER A 531 -18.98 24.68 -42.16
C SER A 531 -19.92 25.88 -42.23
N GLY A 532 -19.40 27.10 -42.39
CA GLY A 532 -20.17 28.35 -42.38
C GLY A 532 -20.19 29.03 -41.01
N PRO A 533 -20.95 30.12 -40.84
CA PRO A 533 -21.07 30.80 -39.56
C PRO A 533 -21.78 29.89 -38.54
N PRO A 534 -21.32 29.83 -37.28
CA PRO A 534 -22.04 29.13 -36.22
C PRO A 534 -23.47 29.68 -36.09
N PRO A 535 -24.50 28.81 -36.05
CA PRO A 535 -25.85 29.26 -35.75
C PRO A 535 -25.88 29.88 -34.36
N GLN A 536 -26.70 30.91 -34.15
CA GLN A 536 -26.85 31.52 -32.83
C GLN A 536 -27.87 30.71 -31.98
N PRO A 537 -27.56 30.41 -30.71
CA PRO A 537 -28.40 29.61 -29.83
C PRO A 537 -29.58 30.35 -29.20
#